data_AF-A0A7V9KZU0-F1
#
_entry.id   AF-A0A7V9KZU0-F1
#
_cell.length_a   1.000
_cell.length_b   1.000
_cell.length_c   1.000
_cell.angle_alpha   90.00
_cell.angle_beta   90.00
_cell.angle_gamma   90.00
#
_symmetry.space_group_name_H-M   'P 1'
#
loop_
_entity.id
_entity.type
_entity.pdbx_description
1 polymer ?
#
loop_
_entity_poly.entity_id
_entity_poly.type
_entity_poly.pdbx_seq_one_letter_code
_entity_poly.pdbx_strand_id
1 'polypeptide(L)' 'MAGAATLVRRHRIVEDDDLSVLRSPGREIVRLQACHPRFFATRRYSVAAKPVAANTV' A
#
# COMPACT_ATOMS: atom_id res chain seq x y z
N MET A 1 -6.74 2.88 23.09
CA MET A 1 -5.88 2.71 21.89
C MET A 1 -6.50 3.53 20.78
N ALA A 2 -5.84 4.59 20.32
CA ALA A 2 -6.31 5.31 19.13
C ALA A 2 -6.20 4.39 17.91
N GLY A 3 -7.24 4.32 17.09
CA GLY A 3 -7.16 3.60 15.81
C GLY A 3 -6.09 4.22 14.91
N ALA A 4 -5.54 3.45 13.97
CA ALA A 4 -4.71 4.00 12.90
C ALA A 4 -5.54 4.01 11.62
N ALA A 5 -5.77 5.19 11.04
CA ALA A 5 -6.46 5.34 9.77
C ALA A 5 -5.45 5.70 8.67
N THR A 6 -5.74 5.31 7.43
CA THR A 6 -4.89 5.65 6.28
C THR A 6 -5.73 6.15 5.11
N LEU A 7 -5.27 7.18 4.41
CA LEU A 7 -5.91 7.71 3.21
C LEU A 7 -5.14 7.27 1.95
N VAL A 8 -5.81 6.57 1.05
CA VAL A 8 -5.24 6.09 -0.22
C VAL A 8 -4.84 7.27 -1.11
N ARG A 9 -3.64 7.20 -1.70
CA ARG A 9 -3.12 8.23 -2.61
C ARG A 9 -2.83 7.71 -4.01
N ARG A 10 -2.42 6.45 -4.11
CA ARG A 10 -2.06 5.83 -5.39
C ARG A 10 -2.21 4.32 -5.33
N HIS A 11 -2.59 3.72 -6.45
CA HIS A 11 -2.45 2.29 -6.68
C HIS A 11 -1.67 2.02 -7.96
N ARG A 12 -1.01 0.87 -8.01
CA ARG A 12 -0.27 0.35 -9.18
C ARG A 12 -0.41 -1.17 -9.22
N ILE A 13 -0.42 -1.73 -10.42
CA ILE A 13 -0.17 -3.16 -10.65
C ILE A 13 1.25 -3.25 -11.22
N VAL A 14 2.11 -4.03 -10.60
CA VAL A 14 3.51 -4.22 -11.01
C VAL A 14 3.85 -5.70 -11.14
N GLU A 15 4.93 -6.02 -11.84
CA GLU A 15 5.48 -7.37 -11.87
C GLU A 15 5.83 -7.84 -10.45
N ASP A 16 5.83 -9.15 -10.21
CA ASP A 16 5.94 -9.70 -8.87
C ASP A 16 7.30 -9.49 -8.20
N ASP A 17 8.34 -9.28 -9.00
CA ASP A 17 9.72 -8.99 -8.62
C ASP A 17 10.06 -7.49 -8.60
N ASP A 18 9.12 -6.61 -8.99
CA ASP A 18 9.34 -5.16 -8.99
C ASP A 18 9.28 -4.59 -7.56
N LEU A 19 10.37 -4.77 -6.81
CA LEU A 19 10.56 -4.21 -5.48
C LEU A 19 10.86 -2.71 -5.48
N SER A 20 10.98 -2.07 -6.65
CA SER A 20 11.19 -0.61 -6.73
C SER A 20 10.04 0.16 -6.07
N VAL A 21 8.83 -0.44 -6.09
CA VAL A 21 7.66 0.11 -5.43
C VAL A 21 7.73 0.04 -3.92
N LEU A 22 8.72 -0.60 -3.28
CA LEU A 22 8.87 -0.64 -1.83
C LEU A 22 9.88 0.37 -1.31
N ARG A 23 10.67 0.99 -2.19
CA ARG A 23 11.67 2.00 -1.80
C ARG A 23 11.02 3.13 -1.01
N SER A 24 11.65 3.50 0.10
CA SER A 24 11.17 4.57 0.98
C SER A 24 11.17 5.90 0.20
N PRO A 25 10.05 6.63 0.18
CA PRO A 25 9.95 7.89 -0.55
C PRO A 25 10.32 9.12 0.29
N GLY A 26 11.01 8.93 1.44
CA GLY A 26 11.40 10.01 2.34
C GLY A 26 10.23 10.62 3.13
N ARG A 27 9.08 9.94 3.20
CA ARG A 27 7.90 10.35 3.97
C ARG A 27 7.14 9.12 4.47
N GLU A 28 6.37 9.31 5.53
CA GLU A 28 5.57 8.25 6.13
C GLU A 28 4.44 7.79 5.18
N ILE A 29 4.50 6.52 4.77
CA ILE A 29 3.53 5.87 3.90
C ILE A 29 3.34 4.42 4.37
N VAL A 30 2.09 3.98 4.43
CA VAL A 30 1.73 2.57 4.52
C VAL A 30 1.54 2.04 3.10
N ARG A 31 2.21 0.93 2.77
CA ARG A 31 2.02 0.21 1.52
C ARG A 31 1.30 -1.10 1.77
N LEU A 32 0.11 -1.23 1.17
CA LEU A 32 -0.63 -2.48 1.13
C LEU A 32 -0.29 -3.21 -0.17
N GLN A 33 -0.01 -4.51 -0.08
CA GLN A 33 0.23 -5.35 -1.25
C GLN A 33 -0.70 -6.56 -1.25
N ALA A 34 -1.19 -6.90 -2.43
CA ALA A 34 -1.93 -8.12 -2.69
C ALA A 34 -1.46 -8.76 -4.00
N CYS A 35 -1.59 -10.08 -4.10
CA CYS A 35 -1.34 -10.80 -5.35
C CYS A 35 -2.41 -10.46 -6.39
N HIS A 36 -2.00 -10.30 -7.65
CA HIS A 36 -2.86 -9.95 -8.77
C HIS A 36 -2.39 -10.65 -10.06
N PRO A 37 -3.29 -10.99 -11.02
CA PRO A 37 -4.73 -11.12 -10.84
C PRO A 37 -5.06 -12.32 -9.94
N ARG A 38 -6.32 -12.41 -9.48
CA ARG A 38 -6.78 -13.47 -8.58
C ARG A 38 -6.43 -14.85 -9.18
N PHE A 39 -5.90 -15.75 -8.36
CA PHE A 39 -5.47 -17.11 -8.69
C PHE A 39 -4.21 -17.29 -9.55
N PHE A 40 -3.79 -16.27 -10.32
CA PHE A 40 -2.54 -16.36 -11.08
C PHE A 40 -1.35 -15.74 -10.34
N ALA A 41 -1.57 -14.68 -9.55
CA ALA A 41 -0.57 -14.04 -8.70
C ALA A 41 0.74 -13.63 -9.40
N THR A 42 0.72 -13.48 -10.73
CA THR A 42 1.89 -13.12 -11.56
C THR A 42 2.33 -11.67 -11.36
N ARG A 43 1.54 -10.87 -10.64
CA ARG A 43 1.76 -9.45 -10.38
C ARG A 43 1.43 -9.09 -8.93
N ARG A 44 1.77 -7.87 -8.53
CA ARG A 44 1.40 -7.28 -7.24
C ARG A 44 0.55 -6.04 -7.44
N TYR A 45 -0.61 -6.02 -6.82
CA TYR A 45 -1.38 -4.80 -6.64
C TYR A 45 -0.86 -4.08 -5.39
N SER A 46 -0.27 -2.90 -5.58
CA SER A 46 0.32 -2.09 -4.52
C SER A 46 -0.46 -0.79 -4.34
N VAL A 47 -0.85 -0.49 -3.10
CA VAL A 47 -1.56 0.73 -2.72
C VAL A 47 -0.71 1.52 -1.72
N ALA A 48 -0.42 2.78 -2.05
CA ALA A 48 0.24 3.72 -1.14
C ALA A 48 -0.80 4.57 -0.42
N ALA A 49 -0.76 4.56 0.91
CA ALA A 49 -1.67 5.32 1.77
C ALA A 49 -0.90 6.17 2.79
N LYS A 50 -1.36 7.39 3.03
CA LYS A 50 -0.80 8.29 4.06
C LYS A 50 -1.49 8.01 5.39
N PRO A 51 -0.77 7.78 6.50
CA PRO A 51 -1.37 7.73 7.82
C PRO A 51 -2.09 9.03 8.16
N VAL A 52 -3.22 8.92 8.84
CA VAL A 52 -3.98 10.03 9.40
C VAL A 52 -4.38 9.69 10.83
N ALA A 53 -4.54 10.71 11.68
CA ALA A 53 -5.09 10.50 13.01
C ALA A 53 -6.48 9.86 12.87
N ALA A 54 -6.70 8.72 13.51
CA ALA A 54 -8.06 8.23 13.65
C ALA A 54 -8.69 8.94 14.84
N ASN A 55 -9.75 9.70 14.57
CA ASN A 55 -10.62 10.13 15.65
C ASN A 55 -11.23 8.87 16.28
N THR A 56 -10.95 8.69 17.57
CA THR A 56 -11.65 7.69 18.37
C THR A 56 -12.93 8.38 18.84
N VAL A 57 -14.07 7.97 18.28
CA VAL A 57 -15.39 8.30 18.82
C VAL A 57 -15.71 7.41 19.99
#